data_AF-A0A2S6TQD7-F1
#
_entry.id   AF-A0A2S6TQD7-F1
#
_cell.length_a   1.000
_cell.length_b   1.000
_cell.length_c   1.000
_cell.angle_alpha   90.00
_cell.angle_beta   90.00
_cell.angle_gamma   90.00
#
_symmetry.space_group_name_H-M   'P 1'
#
loop_
_entity.id
_entity.type
_entity.pdbx_description
1 polymer ?
#
loop_
_entity_poly.entity_id
_entity_poly.type
_entity_poly.pdbx_seq_one_letter_code
_entity_poly.pdbx_strand_id
1 'polypeptide(L)'
;SATEFVMPGCYVVLEGVLQELESLSGIILYSLFMLPDDAMHRLAIYDRVLRSDANLLTAVEDYRISSEADVSRVEEVWQISDTLKQCPKVI
;
A
#
# COMPACT_ATOMS: atom_id res chain seq x y z
N SER A 1 2.97 15.76 7.16
CA SER A 1 3.03 14.84 6.01
C SER A 1 4.44 14.29 5.90
N ALA A 2 4.59 13.02 5.56
CA ALA A 2 5.88 12.42 5.25
C ALA A 2 5.97 12.24 3.72
N THR A 3 7.16 12.43 3.15
CA THR A 3 7.39 12.33 1.70
C THR A 3 8.36 11.20 1.44
N GLU A 4 7.92 10.14 0.77
CA GLU A 4 8.80 9.07 0.32
C GLU A 4 9.61 9.52 -0.90
N PHE A 5 10.86 9.05 -1.00
CA PHE A 5 11.68 9.33 -2.17
C PHE A 5 11.25 8.45 -3.35
N VAL A 6 11.14 9.04 -4.55
CA VAL A 6 10.74 8.33 -5.79
C VAL A 6 11.92 7.52 -6.35
N MET A 7 12.61 6.75 -5.51
CA MET A 7 13.56 5.74 -5.94
C MET A 7 12.86 4.38 -5.88
N PRO A 8 12.79 3.63 -6.99
CA PRO A 8 12.17 2.30 -7.00
C PRO A 8 12.74 1.41 -5.89
N GLY A 9 11.87 0.75 -5.13
CA GLY A 9 12.26 -0.13 -4.02
C GLY A 9 12.71 0.59 -2.74
N CYS A 10 12.63 1.92 -2.67
CA CYS A 10 12.92 2.67 -1.45
C CYS A 10 11.64 2.92 -0.65
N TYR A 11 11.58 2.36 0.55
CA TYR A 11 10.44 2.46 1.46
C TYR A 11 10.85 2.99 2.84
N VAL A 12 11.97 3.69 2.94
CA VAL A 12 12.56 4.09 4.23
C VAL A 12 11.63 5.02 5.01
N VAL A 13 10.94 5.93 4.31
CA VAL A 13 10.00 6.86 4.95
C VAL A 13 8.72 6.13 5.35
N LEU A 14 8.20 5.26 4.49
CA LEU A 14 7.05 4.40 4.79
C LEU A 14 7.33 3.52 6.01
N GLU A 15 8.48 2.84 6.06
CA GLU A 15 8.88 2.02 7.20
C GLU A 15 9.03 2.83 8.50
N GLY A 16 9.57 4.05 8.41
CA GLY A 16 9.61 4.98 9.54
C GLY A 16 8.22 5.33 10.06
N VAL A 17 7.27 5.64 9.17
CA VAL A 17 5.87 5.91 9.53
C VAL A 17 5.22 4.66 10.13
N LEU A 18 5.51 3.47 9.59
CA LEU A 18 4.98 2.20 10.13
C LEU A 18 5.50 1.91 11.55
N GLN A 19 6.71 2.35 11.89
CA GLN A 19 7.23 2.25 13.26
C GLN A 19 6.45 3.10 14.26
N GLU A 20 5.85 4.19 13.80
CA GLU A 20 5.11 5.14 14.63
C GLU A 20 3.59 4.88 14.61
N LEU A 21 3.13 3.77 14.00
CA LEU A 21 1.70 3.45 13.83
C LEU A 21 0.85 3.60 15.11
N GLU A 22 1.35 3.14 16.26
CA GLU A 22 0.62 3.23 17.53
C GLU A 22 0.35 4.66 17.99
N SER A 23 1.14 5.63 17.51
CA SER A 23 1.00 7.06 17.81
C SER A 23 0.19 7.83 16.76
N LEU A 24 -0.24 7.16 15.69
CA LEU A 24 -0.92 7.75 14.55
C LEU A 24 -2.36 7.23 14.46
N SER A 25 -3.28 8.10 14.03
CA SER A 25 -4.66 7.69 13.72
C SER A 25 -4.78 6.90 12.40
N GLY A 26 -3.75 6.96 11.57
CA GLY A 26 -3.73 6.32 10.26
C GLY A 26 -2.66 6.88 9.32
N ILE A 27 -2.55 6.21 8.18
CA ILE A 27 -1.68 6.54 7.06
C ILE A 27 -2.56 6.81 5.85
N ILE A 28 -2.27 7.89 5.13
CA ILE A 28 -2.88 8.17 3.83
C ILE A 28 -1.77 8.11 2.78
N LEU A 29 -1.83 7.09 1.93
CA LEU A 29 -1.00 6.98 0.75
C LEU A 29 -1.62 7.81 -0.37
N TYR A 30 -0.81 8.39 -1.24
CA TYR A 30 -1.35 9.05 -2.43
C TYR A 30 -2.02 8.04 -3.36
N SER A 31 -1.39 6.89 -3.61
CA SER A 31 -1.95 5.78 -4.38
C SER A 31 -1.59 4.44 -3.75
N LEU A 32 -2.37 3.39 -4.03
CA LEU A 32 -2.05 1.99 -3.71
C LEU A 32 -0.63 1.61 -4.17
N PHE A 33 -0.17 2.14 -5.30
CA PHE A 33 1.14 1.84 -5.88
C PHE A 33 2.32 2.53 -5.16
N MET A 34 2.08 3.17 -4.01
CA MET A 34 3.14 3.58 -3.07
C MET A 34 3.56 2.45 -2.12
N LEU A 35 2.77 1.38 -2.02
CA LEU A 35 3.17 0.18 -1.29
C LEU A 35 4.27 -0.58 -2.05
N PRO A 36 5.01 -1.46 -1.37
CA PRO A 36 6.01 -2.31 -2.01
C PRO A 36 5.49 -3.11 -3.20
N ASP A 37 6.30 -3.28 -4.25
CA ASP A 37 5.95 -4.16 -5.37
C ASP A 37 5.94 -5.65 -4.96
N ASP A 38 6.73 -6.01 -3.95
CA ASP A 38 6.77 -7.36 -3.39
C ASP A 38 5.51 -7.67 -2.56
N ALA A 39 4.78 -8.70 -2.96
CA ALA A 39 3.51 -9.07 -2.33
C ALA A 39 3.68 -9.50 -0.86
N MET A 40 4.78 -10.20 -0.52
CA MET A 40 5.03 -10.62 0.86
C MET A 40 5.30 -9.42 1.77
N HIS A 41 6.03 -8.43 1.26
CA HIS A 41 6.27 -7.17 1.96
C HIS A 41 4.97 -6.39 2.16
N ARG A 42 4.11 -6.29 1.13
CA ARG A 42 2.78 -5.67 1.29
C ARG A 42 1.93 -6.38 2.34
N LEU A 43 1.87 -7.71 2.30
CA LEU A 43 1.13 -8.52 3.27
C LEU A 43 1.57 -8.24 4.71
N ALA A 44 2.89 -8.12 4.94
CA ALA A 44 3.43 -7.77 6.26
C ALA A 44 2.98 -6.36 6.71
N ILE A 45 2.91 -5.40 5.79
CA ILE A 45 2.42 -4.04 6.07
C ILE A 45 0.94 -4.07 6.42
N TYR A 46 0.11 -4.78 5.66
CA TYR A 46 -1.32 -4.89 5.95
C TYR A 46 -1.56 -5.53 7.31
N ASP A 47 -0.89 -6.66 7.62
CA ASP A 47 -1.02 -7.33 8.92
C ASP A 47 -0.65 -6.39 10.08
N ARG A 48 0.40 -5.58 9.92
CA ARG A 48 0.80 -4.58 10.92
C ARG A 48 -0.28 -3.50 11.11
N VAL A 49 -0.84 -2.98 10.03
CA VAL A 49 -1.92 -1.99 10.07
C VAL A 49 -3.18 -2.58 10.69
N LEU A 50 -3.62 -3.77 10.25
CA LEU A 50 -4.84 -4.41 10.73
C LEU A 50 -4.77 -4.82 12.21
N ARG A 51 -3.58 -5.06 12.75
CA ARG A 51 -3.36 -5.29 14.18
C ARG A 51 -3.31 -4.01 15.01
N SER A 52 -3.09 -2.87 14.35
CA SER A 52 -3.17 -1.56 14.98
C SER A 52 -4.59 -0.99 14.86
N ASP A 53 -4.89 0.06 15.62
CA ASP A 53 -6.15 0.81 15.46
C ASP A 53 -6.03 1.90 14.36
N ALA A 54 -4.94 1.86 13.59
CA ALA A 54 -4.64 2.85 12.57
C ALA A 54 -5.37 2.52 11.25
N ASN A 55 -5.86 3.56 10.58
CA ASN A 55 -6.49 3.40 9.27
C ASN A 55 -5.45 3.49 8.15
N LEU A 56 -5.53 2.65 7.12
CA LEU A 56 -4.78 2.84 5.88
C LEU A 56 -5.72 3.28 4.77
N LEU A 57 -5.50 4.48 4.23
CA LEU A 57 -6.30 5.04 3.14
C LEU A 57 -5.43 5.35 1.93
N THR A 58 -6.07 5.41 0.77
CA THR A 58 -5.46 5.82 -0.49
C THR A 58 -6.23 6.99 -1.08
N ALA A 59 -5.52 8.03 -1.52
CA ALA A 59 -6.14 9.27 -1.98
C ALA A 59 -6.64 9.17 -3.43
N VAL A 60 -5.89 8.53 -4.32
CA VAL A 60 -6.23 8.38 -5.75
C VAL A 60 -7.37 7.39 -5.93
N GLU A 61 -7.31 6.24 -5.25
CA GLU A 61 -8.33 5.19 -5.38
C GLU A 61 -9.53 5.40 -4.45
N ASP A 62 -9.48 6.41 -3.57
CA ASP A 62 -10.48 6.71 -2.54
C ASP A 62 -10.87 5.45 -1.75
N TYR A 63 -9.87 4.65 -1.38
CA TYR A 63 -10.04 3.32 -0.82
C TYR A 63 -9.46 3.23 0.59
N ARG A 64 -10.19 2.59 1.51
CA ARG A 64 -9.76 2.28 2.88
C ARG A 64 -9.49 0.79 3.02
N ILE A 65 -8.36 0.46 3.61
CA ILE A 65 -7.97 -0.91 3.96
C ILE A 65 -8.12 -1.07 5.47
N SER A 66 -9.15 -1.80 5.90
CA SER A 66 -9.48 -2.00 7.32
C SER A 66 -9.85 -3.43 7.69
N SER A 67 -9.79 -4.35 6.73
CA SER A 67 -10.12 -5.76 6.92
C SER A 67 -9.36 -6.64 5.93
N GLU A 68 -9.31 -7.94 6.23
CA GLU A 68 -8.74 -8.96 5.31
C GLU A 68 -9.47 -8.99 3.95
N ALA A 69 -10.77 -8.69 3.93
CA ALA A 69 -11.53 -8.58 2.69
C ALA A 69 -11.07 -7.38 1.84
N ASP A 70 -10.69 -6.27 2.49
CA ASP A 70 -10.14 -5.10 1.81
C ASP A 70 -8.74 -5.39 1.25
N VAL A 71 -7.91 -6.08 2.03
CA VAL A 71 -6.58 -6.56 1.58
C VAL A 71 -6.71 -7.42 0.33
N SER A 72 -7.64 -8.38 0.34
CA SER A 72 -7.88 -9.27 -0.80
C SER A 72 -8.24 -8.49 -2.06
N ARG A 73 -9.12 -7.48 -1.94
CA ARG A 73 -9.50 -6.60 -3.06
C ARG A 73 -8.33 -5.79 -3.59
N VAL A 74 -7.49 -5.25 -2.71
CA VAL A 74 -6.32 -4.49 -3.12
C VAL A 74 -5.31 -5.38 -3.83
N GLU A 75 -5.08 -6.59 -3.34
CA GLU A 75 -4.17 -7.53 -4.01
C GLU A 75 -4.72 -8.01 -5.36
N GLU A 76 -6.04 -8.10 -5.54
CA GLU A 76 -6.64 -8.30 -6.87
C GLU A 76 -6.29 -7.15 -7.84
N VAL A 77 -6.31 -5.89 -7.37
CA VAL A 77 -5.88 -4.73 -8.19
C VAL A 77 -4.41 -4.85 -8.58
N TRP A 78 -3.54 -5.31 -7.68
CA TRP A 78 -2.14 -5.60 -7.99
C TRP A 78 -1.99 -6.69 -9.05
N GLN A 79 -2.72 -7.81 -8.92
CA GLN A 79 -2.70 -8.89 -9.92
C GLN A 79 -3.17 -8.40 -11.29
N ILE A 80 -4.21 -7.58 -11.35
CA ILE A 80 -4.69 -6.97 -12.60
C ILE A 80 -3.61 -6.07 -13.19
N SER A 81 -3.00 -5.19 -12.37
CA SER A 81 -1.92 -4.29 -12.80
C SER A 81 -0.73 -5.08 -13.39
N ASP A 82 -0.31 -6.15 -12.73
CA ASP A 82 0.79 -7.00 -13.19
C ASP A 82 0.45 -7.78 -14.46
N THR A 83 -0.79 -8.24 -14.59
CA THR A 83 -1.28 -8.89 -15.82
C THR A 83 -1.31 -7.90 -16.99
N LEU A 84 -1.77 -6.66 -16.75
CA LEU A 84 -1.82 -5.62 -17.77
C LEU A 84 -0.44 -5.24 -18.30
N LYS A 85 0.63 -5.33 -17.48
CA LYS A 85 2.02 -5.12 -17.95
C LYS A 85 2.44 -6.11 -19.03
N GLN A 86 1.80 -7.29 -19.09
CA GLN A 86 2.09 -8.35 -20.06
C GLN A 86 1.22 -8.27 -21.32
N CYS A 87 0.19 -7.41 -21.32
CA CYS A 87 -0.65 -7.22 -22.48
C CYS A 87 0.12 -6.54 -23.63
N PRO A 88 -0.11 -6.93 -24.90
CA PRO A 88 0.46 -6.23 -26.05
C PRO A 88 0.02 -4.76 -26.03
N LYS A 89 0.99 -3.84 -26.04
CA LYS A 89 0.68 -2.43 -26.23
C LYS A 89 0.29 -2.24 -27.70
N VAL A 90 -0.97 -1.85 -27.93
CA VAL A 90 -1.39 -1.41 -29.27
C VAL A 90 -0.55 -0.18 -29.61
N ILE A 91 0.26 -0.30 -30.66
CA ILE A 91 1.10 0.77 -31.22
C ILE A 91 0.22 1.67 -32.08
#